data_AF-A0A830GLR8-F1
#
_entry.id   AF-A0A830GLR8-F1
#
_cell.length_a   1.000
_cell.length_b   1.000
_cell.length_c   1.000
_cell.angle_alpha   90.00
_cell.angle_beta   90.00
_cell.angle_gamma   90.00
#
_symmetry.space_group_name_H-M   'P 1'
#
loop_
_entity.id
_entity.type
_entity.pdbx_description
1 polymer ?
#
loop_
_entity_poly.entity_id
_entity_poly.type
_entity_poly.pdbx_seq_one_letter_code
_entity_poly.pdbx_strand_id
1 'polypeptide(L)' 'MRPVWQAFFGTSVTLLGVLALAMPFVEPGTATFAVTLLSAAMLGVVGLGSAAFLHYDWDPFEELFDGTTGGHQ' A
#
# COMPACT_ATOMS: atom_id res chain seq x y z
N MET A 1 8.79 -3.03 13.13
CA MET A 1 8.11 -3.08 11.81
C MET A 1 7.02 -2.01 11.63
N ARG A 2 6.26 -1.62 12.67
CA ARG A 2 5.29 -0.49 12.62
C ARG A 2 5.70 0.79 11.88
N PRO A 3 6.90 1.38 12.05
CA PRO A 3 7.24 2.64 11.37
C PRO A 3 7.29 2.51 9.85
N VAL A 4 7.62 1.33 9.33
CA VAL A 4 7.64 1.06 7.88
C VAL A 4 6.21 1.05 7.33
N TRP A 5 5.30 0.33 7.99
CA TRP A 5 3.88 0.30 7.61
C TRP A 5 3.20 1.66 7.74
N GLN A 6 3.55 2.46 8.75
CA GLN A 6 3.10 3.84 8.89
C GLN A 6 3.59 4.73 7.74
N ALA A 7 4.84 4.56 7.32
CA ALA A 7 5.39 5.30 6.19
C ALA A 7 4.69 4.92 4.87
N PHE A 8 4.47 3.62 4.63
CA PHE A 8 3.71 3.15 3.46
C PHE A 8 2.27 3.68 3.45
N PHE A 9 1.57 3.56 4.57
CA PHE A 9 0.21 4.06 4.70
C PHE A 9 0.14 5.58 4.47
N GLY A 10 0.98 6.37 5.15
CA GLY A 10 1.01 7.82 5.00
C GLY A 10 1.37 8.25 3.57
N THR A 11 2.31 7.56 2.93
CA THR A 11 2.70 7.84 1.54
C THR A 11 1.57 7.50 0.57
N SER A 12 0.92 6.33 0.72
CA SER A 12 -0.22 5.94 -0.11
C SER A 12 -1.38 6.92 -0.01
N VAL A 13 -1.71 7.37 1.21
CA VAL A 13 -2.75 8.39 1.43
C VAL A 13 -2.37 9.72 0.77
N THR A 14 -1.12 10.15 0.91
CA THR A 14 -0.63 11.40 0.30
C THR A 14 -0.72 11.33 -1.23
N LEU A 15 -0.25 10.24 -1.83
CA LEU A 15 -0.28 10.04 -3.28
C LEU A 15 -1.72 9.90 -3.79
N LEU A 16 -2.61 9.24 -3.05
CA LEU A 16 -4.04 9.19 -3.37
C LEU A 16 -4.67 10.58 -3.34
N GLY A 17 -4.33 11.41 -2.35
CA GLY A 17 -4.80 12.79 -2.27
C GLY A 17 -4.36 13.61 -3.49
N VAL A 18 -3.09 13.52 -3.88
CA VAL A 18 -2.57 14.18 -5.08
C VAL A 18 -3.25 13.67 -6.34
N LEU A 19 -3.45 12.35 -6.45
CA LEU A 19 -4.12 11.73 -7.60
C LEU A 19 -5.59 12.15 -7.71
N ALA A 20 -6.29 12.25 -6.58
CA ALA A 20 -7.67 12.75 -6.52
C ALA A 20 -7.76 14.21 -6.96
N LEU A 21 -6.79 15.04 -6.57
CA LEU A 21 -6.69 16.43 -7.04
C LEU A 21 -6.37 16.52 -8.55
N ALA A 22 -5.66 15.54 -9.11
CA ALA A 22 -5.37 15.48 -10.54
C ALA A 22 -6.56 14.99 -11.39
N MET A 23 -7.51 14.25 -10.79
CA MET A 23 -8.66 13.64 -11.47
C MET A 23 -9.45 14.57 -12.42
N PRO A 24 -9.82 15.82 -12.06
CA PRO A 24 -10.57 16.70 -12.96
C PRO A 24 -9.80 17.11 -14.23
N PHE A 25 -8.47 16.95 -14.25
CA PHE A 25 -7.63 17.27 -15.41
C PHE A 25 -7.42 16.07 -16.34
N VAL A 26 -7.91 14.89 -15.96
CA VAL A 26 -7.74 13.65 -16.72
C VAL A 26 -8.98 13.40 -17.56
N GLU A 27 -8.80 13.40 -18.88
CA GLU A 27 -9.91 13.20 -19.81
C GLU A 27 -10.31 11.72 -19.92
N PRO A 28 -11.60 11.38 -19.71
CA PRO A 28 -12.09 10.00 -19.79
C PRO A 28 -11.85 9.38 -21.18
N GLY A 29 -11.58 8.07 -21.21
CA GLY A 29 -11.38 7.33 -22.46
C GLY A 29 -9.97 7.40 -23.05
N THR A 30 -9.05 8.12 -22.39
CA THR A 30 -7.64 8.17 -22.76
C THR A 30 -6.80 7.10 -22.05
N ALA A 31 -5.60 6.82 -22.57
CA ALA A 31 -4.64 5.95 -21.88
C ALA A 31 -4.28 6.50 -20.48
N THR A 32 -4.19 7.83 -20.34
CA THR A 32 -3.95 8.49 -19.05
C THR A 32 -5.05 8.18 -18.04
N PHE A 33 -6.32 8.15 -18.48
CA PHE A 33 -7.43 7.75 -17.60
C PHE A 33 -7.28 6.33 -17.05
N ALA A 34 -6.90 5.38 -17.91
CA ALA A 34 -6.65 3.99 -17.48
C ALA A 34 -5.49 3.90 -16.47
N VAL A 35 -4.41 4.65 -16.70
CA VAL A 35 -3.27 4.72 -15.77
C VAL A 35 -3.70 5.32 -14.43
N THR A 36 -4.47 6.41 -14.43
CA THR A 36 -5.00 7.03 -13.21
C THR A 36 -5.83 6.04 -12.40
N LEU A 37 -6.70 5.27 -13.06
CA LEU A 37 -7.52 4.24 -12.39
C LEU A 37 -6.65 3.14 -11.79
N LEU A 38 -5.67 2.65 -12.55
CA LEU A 38 -4.76 1.59 -12.11
C LEU A 38 -3.87 2.05 -10.94
N SER A 39 -3.36 3.28 -11.01
CA SER A 39 -2.60 3.90 -9.92
C SER A 39 -3.45 4.07 -8.67
N ALA A 40 -4.70 4.52 -8.80
CA ALA A 40 -5.62 4.62 -7.67
C ALA A 40 -5.87 3.24 -7.03
N ALA A 41 -6.09 2.20 -7.85
CA ALA A 41 -6.28 0.84 -7.39
C ALA A 41 -5.04 0.30 -6.66
N MET A 42 -3.84 0.44 -7.23
CA MET A 42 -2.60 0.01 -6.58
C MET A 42 -2.36 0.74 -5.26
N LEU A 43 -2.50 2.07 -5.24
CA LEU A 43 -2.33 2.86 -4.02
C LEU A 43 -3.37 2.49 -2.97
N GLY A 44 -4.60 2.22 -3.38
CA GLY A 44 -5.67 1.72 -2.52
C GLY A 44 -5.33 0.37 -1.90
N VAL A 45 -4.87 -0.60 -2.69
CA VAL A 45 -4.47 -1.93 -2.19
C VAL A 45 -3.31 -1.82 -1.21
N VAL A 46 -2.27 -1.04 -1.53
CA VAL A 46 -1.11 -0.85 -0.65
C VAL A 46 -1.51 -0.11 0.63
N GLY A 47 -2.35 0.92 0.53
CA GLY A 47 -2.84 1.67 1.67
C GLY A 47 -3.71 0.82 2.60
N LEU A 48 -4.68 0.09 2.04
CA LEU A 48 -5.55 -0.81 2.80
C LEU A 48 -4.78 -1.97 3.42
N GLY A 49 -3.84 -2.57 2.68
CA GLY A 49 -2.96 -3.61 3.22
C GLY A 49 -2.14 -3.09 4.40
N SER A 50 -1.50 -1.93 4.23
CA SER A 50 -0.72 -1.28 5.30
C SER A 50 -1.60 -0.95 6.52
N ALA A 51 -2.83 -0.48 6.30
CA ALA A 51 -3.79 -0.22 7.36
C ALA A 51 -4.23 -1.50 8.08
N ALA A 52 -4.47 -2.59 7.35
CA ALA A 52 -4.82 -3.88 7.91
C ALA A 52 -3.68 -4.43 8.78
N PHE A 53 -2.42 -4.38 8.32
CA PHE A 53 -1.27 -4.80 9.11
C PHE A 53 -1.08 -3.94 10.37
N LEU A 54 -1.35 -2.63 10.30
CA LEU A 54 -1.30 -1.75 11.47
C LEU A 54 -2.45 -1.99 12.46
N HIS A 55 -3.65 -2.32 11.98
CA HIS A 55 -4.83 -2.47 12.83
C HIS A 55 -4.90 -3.85 13.49
N TYR A 56 -4.52 -4.90 12.77
CA TYR A 56 -4.53 -6.28 13.27
C TYR A 56 -3.19 -6.70 13.90
N ASP A 57 -2.18 -5.81 13.94
CA ASP A 57 -0.79 -6.10 14.37
C ASP A 57 -0.22 -7.39 13.70
N TRP A 58 -0.71 -7.71 12.51
CA TRP A 58 -0.35 -8.92 11.77
C TRP A 58 1.02 -8.74 11.10
N ASP A 59 1.99 -9.59 11.46
CA ASP A 59 3.28 -9.69 10.79
C ASP A 59 3.32 -10.92 9.86
N PRO A 60 3.16 -10.75 8.53
CA PRO A 60 3.13 -11.86 7.58
C PRO A 60 4.48 -12.57 7.40
N PHE A 61 5.56 -12.02 7.95
CA PHE A 61 6.91 -12.60 7.86
C PHE A 61 7.36 -13.24 9.17
N GLU A 62 6.54 -13.23 10.22
CA GLU A 62 6.86 -13.84 11.51
C GLU A 62 7.31 -15.29 11.34
N GLU A 63 6.57 -16.08 10.56
CA GLU A 63 6.86 -17.49 10.26
C GLU A 63 8.15 -17.68 9.43
N LEU A 64 8.48 -16.72 8.55
CA LEU A 64 9.67 -16.79 7.69
C LEU A 64 10.96 -16.53 8.49
N PHE A 65 10.89 -15.60 9.46
CA PHE A 65 12.01 -15.30 10.35
C PHE A 65 12.15 -16.35 11.45
N ASP A 66 11.06 -16.90 11.98
CA ASP A 66 11.13 -17.99 12.97
C ASP A 66 11.78 -19.25 12.37
N GLY A 67 11.43 -19.61 11.13
CA GLY A 67 12.04 -20.74 10.41
C GLY A 67 13.51 -20.55 10.01
N THR A 68 14.03 -19.32 9.96
CA THR A 68 15.46 -19.06 9.67
C THR A 68 16.33 -19.04 10.93
N THR A 69 15.75 -18.87 12.12
CA THR A 69 16.44 -19.03 13.41
C THR A 69 16.29 -20.41 14.04
N GLY A 70 15.40 -21.25 13.51
CA GLY A 70 15.24 -22.68 13.86
C GLY A 70 16.36 -23.58 13.32
N GLY A 71 17.63 -23.21 13.56
CA GLY A 71 18.74 -24.15 13.44
C GLY A 71 18.76 -25.09 14.64
N HIS A 72 18.39 -26.35 14.42
CA HIS A 72 18.62 -27.54 15.26
C HIS A 72 18.76 -27.31 16.79
N GLN A 73 17.69 -27.59 17.53
CA GLN A 73 17.76 -28.49 18.70
C GLN A 73 16.51 -29.37 18.76
#